data_AF-A0A662UUA5-F1
#
_entry.id   AF-A0A662UUA5-F1
#
_cell.length_a   1.000
_cell.length_b   1.000
_cell.length_c   1.000
_cell.angle_alpha   90.00
_cell.angle_beta   90.00
_cell.angle_gamma   90.00
#
_symmetry.space_group_name_H-M   'P 1'
#
loop_
_entity.id
_entity.type
_entity.pdbx_description
1 polymer ?
#
loop_
_entity_poly.entity_id
_entity_poly.type
_entity_poly.pdbx_seq_one_letter_code
_entity_poly.pdbx_strand_id
1 'polypeptide(L)'
;LAARSKLDLLIANRVYRTHSLLRRTLSTAYNTLVNLFFRTGLRDHQAGFKVLSRRAAEIILVRRTRTNGLAYDTEVIVWAKKHGLRYRAINVVWREQRAGSTIPPLRALITMFADLIMLRLLTLARKYVALQKLVVGRIIELSNIHTIGQEFMTVIRASELKKHLLDLLRRLYIVVAFHRR
;
A
#
# COMPACT_ATOMS: atom_id res chain seq x y z
N LEU A 1 7.96 -22.83 -6.90
CA LEU A 1 6.62 -22.68 -6.28
C LEU A 1 5.68 -21.76 -7.08
N ALA A 2 6.02 -20.51 -7.38
CA ALA A 2 5.14 -19.57 -8.12
C ALA A 2 4.84 -19.98 -9.59
N ALA A 3 5.84 -20.45 -10.34
CA ALA A 3 5.70 -20.80 -11.75
C ALA A 3 4.78 -22.02 -12.01
N ARG A 4 4.77 -23.01 -11.11
CA ARG A 4 3.95 -24.23 -11.23
C ARG A 4 2.50 -24.06 -10.75
N SER A 5 2.22 -23.05 -9.93
CA SER A 5 0.92 -22.91 -9.24
C SER A 5 0.02 -21.82 -9.82
N LYS A 6 0.40 -21.24 -10.97
CA LYS A 6 -0.33 -20.13 -11.62
C LYS A 6 -0.63 -18.97 -10.62
N LEU A 7 0.23 -18.76 -9.63
CA LEU A 7 0.06 -17.76 -8.57
C LEU A 7 0.57 -16.40 -9.05
N ASP A 8 -0.23 -15.36 -8.86
CA ASP A 8 0.08 -14.00 -9.29
C ASP A 8 0.75 -13.18 -8.19
N LEU A 9 0.44 -13.47 -6.92
CA LEU A 9 0.99 -12.78 -5.76
C LEU A 9 1.18 -13.74 -4.58
N LEU A 10 2.42 -13.83 -4.06
CA LEU A 10 2.75 -14.52 -2.82
C LEU A 10 3.05 -13.51 -1.73
N ILE A 11 2.51 -13.73 -0.54
CA ILE A 11 2.60 -12.79 0.58
C ILE A 11 3.12 -13.54 1.80
N ALA A 12 4.06 -12.95 2.54
CA ALA A 12 4.44 -13.48 3.83
C ALA A 12 3.33 -13.29 4.87
N ASN A 13 3.05 -14.33 5.66
CA ASN A 13 2.27 -14.26 6.88
C ASN A 13 3.22 -14.46 8.07
N ARG A 14 3.46 -13.41 8.84
CA ARG A 14 4.39 -13.46 9.98
C ARG A 14 3.71 -14.16 11.16
N VAL A 15 4.12 -15.40 11.44
CA VAL A 15 3.53 -16.22 12.51
C VAL A 15 4.09 -15.83 13.88
N TYR A 16 5.38 -15.52 13.95
CA TYR A 16 6.06 -15.05 15.16
C TYR A 16 6.37 -13.57 15.05
N ARG A 17 6.02 -12.81 16.10
CA ARG A 17 6.27 -11.36 16.21
C ARG A 17 6.72 -11.04 17.63
N THR A 18 7.92 -10.51 17.78
CA THR A 18 8.52 -10.09 19.05
C THR A 18 8.18 -8.65 19.43
N HIS A 19 6.97 -8.17 19.07
CA HIS A 19 6.55 -6.79 19.34
C HIS A 19 5.80 -6.67 20.67
N SER A 20 5.79 -5.46 21.24
CA SER A 20 4.99 -5.11 22.42
C SER A 20 3.50 -5.40 22.21
N LEU A 21 2.79 -5.69 23.31
CA LEU A 21 1.36 -6.02 23.31
C LEU A 21 0.51 -4.98 22.58
N LEU A 22 0.77 -3.68 22.81
CA LEU A 22 0.09 -2.57 22.15
C LEU A 22 0.26 -2.61 20.62
N ARG A 23 1.48 -2.86 20.13
CA ARG A 23 1.73 -2.93 18.68
C ARG A 23 1.05 -4.15 18.06
N ARG A 24 0.96 -5.25 18.81
CA ARG A 24 0.24 -6.45 18.38
C ARG A 24 -1.26 -6.21 18.28
N THR A 25 -1.89 -5.55 19.27
CA THR A 25 -3.33 -5.24 19.22
C THR A 25 -3.67 -4.27 18.09
N LEU A 26 -2.89 -3.20 17.92
CA LEU A 26 -3.07 -2.24 16.82
C LEU A 26 -2.91 -2.90 15.45
N SER A 27 -1.91 -3.77 15.28
CA SER A 27 -1.73 -4.51 14.02
C SER A 27 -2.90 -5.45 13.75
N THR A 28 -3.39 -6.18 14.76
CA THR A 28 -4.55 -7.06 14.60
C THR A 28 -5.80 -6.26 14.23
N ALA A 29 -6.08 -5.15 14.94
CA ALA A 29 -7.21 -4.28 14.66
C ALA A 29 -7.17 -3.74 13.22
N TYR A 30 -6.01 -3.27 12.76
CA TYR A 30 -5.81 -2.83 11.39
C TYR A 30 -6.08 -3.95 10.37
N ASN A 31 -5.50 -5.13 10.57
CA ASN A 31 -5.70 -6.27 9.66
C ASN A 31 -7.17 -6.73 9.61
N THR A 32 -7.87 -6.69 10.74
CA THR A 32 -9.31 -6.99 10.79
C THR A 32 -10.12 -5.95 10.02
N LEU A 33 -9.80 -4.66 10.17
CA LEU A 33 -10.48 -3.58 9.46
C LEU A 33 -10.29 -3.67 7.94
N VAL A 34 -9.08 -4.01 7.48
CA VAL A 34 -8.79 -4.25 6.05
C VAL A 34 -9.64 -5.42 5.53
N ASN A 35 -9.71 -6.52 6.26
CA ASN A 35 -10.55 -7.66 5.88
C ASN A 35 -12.03 -7.29 5.83
N LEU A 36 -12.53 -6.49 6.78
CA LEU A 36 -13.92 -6.05 6.81
C LEU A 36 -14.26 -5.23 5.56
N PHE A 37 -13.40 -4.29 5.17
CA PHE A 37 -13.65 -3.45 4.00
C PHE A 37 -13.46 -4.20 2.68
N PHE A 38 -12.39 -4.98 2.54
CA PHE A 38 -11.96 -5.50 1.22
C PHE A 38 -12.11 -7.01 1.05
N ARG A 39 -12.47 -7.75 2.11
CA ARG A 39 -12.69 -9.20 2.12
C ARG A 39 -11.52 -9.96 1.47
N THR A 40 -10.31 -9.57 1.84
CA THR A 40 -9.04 -10.12 1.34
C THR A 40 -8.75 -11.52 1.90
N GLY A 41 -9.25 -11.85 3.10
CA GLY A 41 -9.11 -13.18 3.71
C GLY A 41 -7.68 -13.47 4.19
N LEU A 42 -6.87 -12.44 4.41
CA LEU A 42 -5.48 -12.56 4.85
C LEU A 42 -5.32 -12.16 6.30
N ARG A 43 -4.38 -12.80 7.01
CA ARG A 43 -4.10 -12.46 8.41
C ARG A 43 -3.11 -11.31 8.56
N ASP A 44 -2.22 -11.11 7.58
CA ASP A 44 -1.15 -10.12 7.63
C ASP A 44 -1.06 -9.33 6.32
N HIS A 45 -1.54 -8.09 6.34
CA HIS A 45 -1.49 -7.19 5.19
C HIS A 45 -0.22 -6.34 5.16
N GLN A 46 0.39 -6.14 6.33
CA GLN A 46 1.55 -5.26 6.55
C GLN A 46 2.89 -5.99 6.43
N ALA A 47 2.89 -7.21 5.89
CA ALA A 47 4.12 -7.93 5.61
C ALA A 47 4.75 -7.38 4.33
N GLY A 48 5.95 -6.81 4.46
CA GLY A 48 6.70 -6.22 3.34
C GLY A 48 7.26 -7.24 2.35
N PHE A 49 7.42 -8.50 2.77
CA PHE A 49 7.84 -9.55 1.86
C PHE A 49 6.67 -10.01 0.97
N LYS A 50 6.74 -9.64 -0.30
CA LYS A 50 5.77 -10.00 -1.34
C LYS A 50 6.50 -10.35 -2.63
N VAL A 51 6.01 -11.37 -3.32
CA VAL A 51 6.51 -11.78 -4.64
C VAL A 51 5.38 -11.66 -5.64
N LEU A 52 5.60 -10.90 -6.72
CA LEU A 52 4.62 -10.65 -7.77
C LEU A 52 5.04 -11.32 -9.08
N SER A 53 4.08 -11.89 -9.80
CA SER A 53 4.28 -12.23 -11.20
C SER A 53 4.44 -10.95 -12.03
N ARG A 54 5.10 -11.04 -13.20
CA ARG A 54 5.24 -9.89 -14.11
C ARG A 54 3.90 -9.23 -14.41
N ARG A 55 2.87 -10.04 -14.70
CA ARG A 55 1.50 -9.60 -14.94
C ARG A 55 0.92 -8.85 -13.73
N ALA A 56 1.11 -9.37 -12.51
CA ALA A 56 0.63 -8.71 -11.30
C ALA A 56 1.36 -7.39 -11.06
N ALA A 57 2.66 -7.35 -11.29
CA ALA A 57 3.47 -6.14 -11.15
C ALA A 57 3.03 -5.04 -12.12
N GLU A 58 2.77 -5.36 -13.39
CA GLU A 58 2.26 -4.40 -14.38
C GLU A 58 0.87 -3.84 -14.02
N ILE A 59 -0.02 -4.69 -13.52
CA ILE A 59 -1.37 -4.26 -13.13
C ILE A 59 -1.35 -3.42 -11.86
N ILE A 60 -0.60 -3.86 -10.85
CA ILE A 60 -0.61 -3.24 -9.53
C ILE A 60 0.40 -2.09 -9.49
N LEU A 61 1.70 -2.39 -9.61
CA LEU A 61 2.79 -1.44 -9.38
C LEU A 61 2.80 -0.34 -10.43
N VAL A 62 2.63 -0.72 -11.71
CA VAL A 62 2.72 0.26 -12.78
C VAL A 62 1.43 1.04 -12.92
N ARG A 63 0.25 0.45 -12.75
CA ARG A 63 -1.00 1.16 -13.11
C ARG A 63 -1.82 1.68 -11.93
N ARG A 64 -1.59 1.18 -10.71
CA ARG A 64 -2.56 1.36 -9.61
C ARG A 64 -1.95 1.74 -8.26
N THR A 65 -0.69 1.45 -8.01
CA THR A 65 -0.02 1.88 -6.78
C THR A 65 -0.03 3.40 -6.70
N ARG A 66 -0.63 3.90 -5.63
CA ARG A 66 -0.73 5.32 -5.32
C ARG A 66 0.27 5.72 -4.25
N THR A 67 0.38 4.95 -3.18
CA THR A 67 1.08 5.40 -1.97
C THR A 67 2.54 4.98 -1.97
N ASN A 68 3.43 5.93 -1.64
CA ASN A 68 4.79 5.64 -1.18
C ASN A 68 4.85 5.56 0.36
N GLY A 69 3.68 5.49 1.02
CA GLY A 69 3.52 5.54 2.47
C GLY A 69 3.35 4.17 3.14
N LEU A 70 3.01 4.19 4.43
CA LEU A 70 2.94 3.01 5.29
C LEU A 70 1.87 1.97 4.88
N ALA A 71 0.91 2.35 4.05
CA ALA A 71 -0.16 1.47 3.60
C ALA A 71 0.10 0.79 2.25
N TYR A 72 1.29 0.95 1.66
CA TYR A 72 1.66 0.37 0.37
C TYR A 72 1.40 -1.15 0.31
N ASP A 73 1.81 -1.87 1.35
CA ASP A 73 1.65 -3.32 1.42
C ASP A 73 0.18 -3.76 1.37
N THR A 74 -0.69 -2.99 2.02
CA THR A 74 -2.14 -3.21 2.00
C THR A 74 -2.73 -2.88 0.64
N GLU A 75 -2.31 -1.76 0.03
CA GLU A 75 -2.76 -1.32 -1.28
C GLU A 75 -2.50 -2.39 -2.35
N VAL A 76 -1.29 -2.98 -2.36
CA VAL A 76 -0.93 -4.06 -3.29
C VAL A 76 -1.91 -5.24 -3.20
N ILE A 77 -2.25 -5.66 -1.97
CA ILE A 77 -3.16 -6.79 -1.73
C ILE A 77 -4.58 -6.45 -2.19
N VAL A 78 -5.06 -5.25 -1.84
CA VAL A 78 -6.42 -4.82 -2.19
C VAL A 78 -6.58 -4.74 -3.71
N TRP A 79 -5.58 -4.21 -4.43
CA TRP A 79 -5.60 -4.20 -5.89
C TRP A 79 -5.55 -5.60 -6.48
N ALA A 80 -4.73 -6.51 -5.92
CA ALA A 80 -4.69 -7.90 -6.35
C ALA A 80 -6.08 -8.56 -6.25
N LYS A 81 -6.76 -8.40 -5.11
CA LYS A 81 -8.12 -8.90 -4.91
C LYS A 81 -9.12 -8.26 -5.87
N LYS A 82 -9.08 -6.93 -6.03
CA LYS A 82 -10.02 -6.20 -6.89
C LYS A 82 -9.87 -6.56 -8.38
N HIS A 83 -8.67 -6.95 -8.81
CA HIS A 83 -8.38 -7.38 -10.17
C HIS A 83 -8.49 -8.91 -10.37
N GLY A 84 -8.98 -9.65 -9.37
CA GLY A 84 -9.18 -11.10 -9.47
C GLY A 84 -7.87 -11.88 -9.63
N LEU A 85 -6.73 -11.31 -9.21
CA LEU A 85 -5.46 -11.99 -9.24
C LEU A 85 -5.42 -13.09 -8.19
N ARG A 86 -4.77 -14.21 -8.49
CA ARG A 86 -4.62 -15.30 -7.53
C ARG A 86 -3.48 -14.99 -6.58
N TYR A 87 -3.81 -14.88 -5.30
CA TYR A 87 -2.81 -14.64 -4.26
C TYR A 87 -2.90 -15.67 -3.14
N ARG A 88 -1.76 -15.93 -2.48
CA ARG A 88 -1.67 -16.85 -1.34
C ARG A 88 -0.68 -16.33 -0.30
N ALA A 89 -0.99 -16.57 0.96
CA ALA A 89 -0.06 -16.31 2.06
C ALA A 89 0.78 -17.55 2.37
N ILE A 90 2.06 -17.35 2.67
CA ILE A 90 2.95 -18.39 3.19
C ILE A 90 3.38 -18.02 4.60
N ASN A 91 3.37 -18.98 5.51
CA ASN A 91 3.81 -18.75 6.87
C ASN A 91 5.34 -18.58 6.89
N VAL A 92 5.80 -17.50 7.51
CA VAL A 92 7.22 -17.23 7.69
C VAL A 92 7.52 -16.90 9.15
N VAL A 93 8.67 -17.38 9.63
CA VAL A 93 9.23 -16.94 10.90
C VAL A 93 9.91 -15.60 10.66
N TRP A 94 9.38 -14.55 11.28
CA TRP A 94 9.92 -13.20 11.15
C TRP A 94 10.69 -12.84 12.40
N ARG A 95 12.01 -12.73 12.29
CA ARG A 95 12.88 -12.25 13.38
C ARG A 95 13.22 -10.79 13.12
N GLU A 96 12.56 -9.91 13.85
CA GLU A 96 12.85 -8.47 13.77
C GLU A 96 14.13 -8.18 14.56
N GLN A 97 15.15 -7.64 13.90
CA GLN A 97 16.41 -7.25 14.54
C GLN A 97 16.41 -5.80 15.03
N ARG A 98 15.38 -5.01 14.67
CA ARG A 98 15.28 -3.59 15.05
C ARG A 98 14.75 -3.44 16.48
N ALA A 99 15.54 -2.77 17.32
CA ALA A 99 15.19 -2.48 18.72
C ALA A 99 14.10 -1.40 18.89
N GLY A 100 13.79 -0.61 17.84
CA GLY A 100 12.83 0.48 17.90
C GLY A 100 12.20 0.83 16.55
N SER A 101 11.10 1.60 16.59
CA SER A 101 10.46 2.21 15.43
C SER A 101 10.67 3.72 15.49
N THR A 102 11.22 4.31 14.44
CA THR A 102 11.40 5.77 14.32
C THR A 102 10.07 6.52 14.23
N ILE A 103 8.98 5.82 13.86
CA ILE A 103 7.66 6.44 13.66
C ILE A 103 6.79 6.23 14.90
N PRO A 104 6.22 7.30 15.48
CA PRO A 104 5.29 7.21 16.60
C PRO A 104 4.05 6.33 16.27
N PRO A 105 3.62 5.41 17.17
CA PRO A 105 2.51 4.50 16.91
C PRO A 105 1.19 5.19 16.56
N LEU A 106 0.84 6.28 17.26
CA LEU A 106 -0.40 7.03 17.01
C LEU A 106 -0.38 7.70 15.62
N ARG A 107 0.73 8.31 15.25
CA ARG A 107 0.90 8.92 13.93
C ARG A 107 0.81 7.87 12.82
N ALA A 108 1.45 6.71 13.00
CA ALA A 108 1.37 5.59 12.08
C ALA A 108 -0.09 5.12 11.92
N LEU A 109 -0.83 4.98 13.03
CA LEU A 109 -2.23 4.57 13.02
C LEU A 109 -3.11 5.53 12.22
N ILE A 110 -3.05 6.83 12.50
CA ILE A 110 -3.89 7.83 11.81
C ILE A 110 -3.54 7.89 10.32
N THR A 111 -2.24 7.86 9.99
CA THR A 111 -1.79 7.86 8.58
C THR A 111 -2.30 6.63 7.83
N MET A 112 -2.14 5.43 8.43
CA MET A 112 -2.61 4.18 7.83
C MET A 112 -4.13 4.10 7.71
N PHE A 113 -4.87 4.68 8.67
CA PHE A 113 -6.32 4.74 8.63
C PHE A 113 -6.82 5.68 7.52
N ALA A 114 -6.23 6.87 7.40
CA ALA A 114 -6.53 7.81 6.31
C ALA A 114 -6.24 7.19 4.93
N ASP A 115 -5.11 6.49 4.79
CA ASP A 115 -4.78 5.73 3.58
C ASP A 115 -5.83 4.66 3.26
N LEU A 116 -6.32 3.95 4.29
CA LEU A 116 -7.33 2.91 4.12
C LEU A 116 -8.67 3.46 3.63
N ILE A 117 -9.13 4.59 4.19
CA ILE A 117 -10.34 5.28 3.71
C ILE A 117 -10.16 5.69 2.25
N MET A 118 -9.01 6.27 1.92
CA MET A 118 -8.77 6.73 0.56
C MET A 118 -8.71 5.56 -0.43
N LEU A 119 -8.08 4.45 -0.05
CA LEU A 119 -8.09 3.21 -0.82
C LEU A 119 -9.52 2.70 -1.01
N ARG A 120 -10.37 2.77 0.03
CA ARG A 120 -11.78 2.37 -0.07
C ARG A 120 -12.52 3.25 -1.06
N LEU A 121 -12.36 4.57 -1.00
CA LEU A 121 -12.95 5.50 -1.94
C LEU A 121 -12.51 5.21 -3.38
N LEU A 122 -11.22 4.98 -3.63
CA LEU A 122 -10.71 4.66 -4.96
C LEU A 122 -11.26 3.34 -5.53
N THR A 123 -11.40 2.32 -4.67
CA THR A 123 -11.95 1.03 -5.11
C THR A 123 -13.46 1.06 -5.41
N LEU A 124 -14.19 2.04 -4.87
CA LEU A 124 -15.62 2.27 -5.09
C LEU A 124 -15.89 3.27 -6.23
N ALA A 125 -15.14 4.38 -6.27
CA ALA A 125 -15.40 5.54 -7.12
C ALA A 125 -14.81 5.42 -8.54
N ARG A 126 -14.74 4.21 -9.11
CA ARG A 126 -14.14 3.93 -10.43
C ARG A 126 -14.62 4.86 -11.57
N LYS A 127 -15.80 5.47 -11.45
CA LYS A 127 -16.36 6.41 -12.44
C LYS A 127 -15.87 7.86 -12.30
N TYR A 128 -15.32 8.25 -11.15
CA TYR A 128 -15.06 9.67 -10.82
C TYR A 128 -13.64 9.98 -10.41
N VAL A 129 -12.78 8.99 -10.19
CA VAL A 129 -11.42 9.21 -9.70
C VAL A 129 -10.41 8.48 -10.56
N ALA A 130 -9.59 9.25 -11.27
CA ALA A 130 -8.50 8.77 -12.11
C ALA A 130 -7.16 8.96 -11.39
N LEU A 131 -6.34 7.92 -11.39
CA LEU A 131 -4.93 8.03 -11.01
C LEU A 131 -4.15 8.53 -12.23
N GLN A 132 -3.54 9.70 -12.14
CA GLN A 132 -2.69 10.28 -13.16
C GLN A 132 -1.24 10.19 -12.69
N LYS A 133 -0.36 9.65 -13.54
CA LYS A 133 1.07 9.74 -13.30
C LYS A 133 1.57 11.09 -13.80
N LEU A 134 2.18 11.87 -12.92
CA LEU A 134 2.93 13.06 -13.29
C LEU A 134 4.41 12.71 -13.28
N VAL A 135 5.12 13.04 -14.36
CA VAL A 135 6.57 12.95 -14.39
C VAL A 135 7.11 14.06 -13.50
N VAL A 136 7.88 13.71 -12.47
CA VAL A 136 8.44 14.68 -11.50
C VAL A 136 9.94 14.82 -11.68
N GLY A 137 10.61 13.80 -12.22
CA GLY A 137 12.05 13.81 -12.35
C GLY A 137 12.56 12.77 -13.35
N ARG A 138 13.88 12.70 -13.46
CA ARG A 138 14.61 11.70 -14.25
C ARG A 138 15.45 10.86 -13.31
N ILE A 139 15.44 9.55 -13.52
CA ILE A 139 16.32 8.63 -12.82
C ILE A 139 17.62 8.60 -13.60
N ILE A 140 18.69 9.07 -12.97
CA ILE A 140 20.04 9.09 -13.55
C ILE A 140 20.90 8.01 -12.93
N GLU A 141 21.74 7.38 -13.74
CA GLU A 141 22.82 6.55 -13.25
C GLU A 141 23.92 7.46 -12.70
N LEU A 142 24.31 7.27 -11.43
CA LEU A 142 25.30 8.14 -10.80
C LEU A 142 26.71 7.99 -11.39
N SER A 143 27.03 6.82 -11.96
CA SER A 143 28.35 6.54 -12.57
C SER A 143 28.57 7.32 -13.87
N ASN A 144 27.53 7.42 -14.70
CA ASN A 144 27.65 7.90 -16.08
C ASN A 144 26.76 9.12 -16.37
N ILE A 145 25.97 9.57 -15.38
CA ILE A 145 24.97 10.65 -15.48
C ILE A 145 23.93 10.40 -16.59
N HIS A 146 23.82 9.16 -17.07
CA HIS A 146 22.90 8.79 -18.12
C HIS A 146 21.49 8.59 -17.57
N THR A 147 20.47 9.06 -18.29
CA THR A 147 19.08 8.90 -17.86
C THR A 147 18.62 7.47 -18.13
N ILE A 148 18.39 6.69 -17.06
CA ILE A 148 17.88 5.31 -17.13
C ILE A 148 16.34 5.30 -17.23
N GLY A 149 15.68 6.33 -16.68
CA GLY A 149 14.23 6.37 -16.66
C GLY A 149 13.64 7.68 -16.17
N GLN A 150 12.33 7.68 -15.99
CA GLN A 150 11.57 8.80 -15.46
C GLN A 150 11.03 8.45 -14.08
N GLU A 151 11.09 9.43 -13.18
CA GLU A 151 10.43 9.36 -11.88
C GLU A 151 8.99 9.87 -12.01
N PHE A 152 8.05 9.09 -11.49
CA PHE A 152 6.62 9.40 -11.55
C PHE A 152 6.05 9.57 -10.15
N MET A 153 5.21 10.58 -9.96
CA MET A 153 4.33 10.72 -8.80
C MET A 153 2.89 10.47 -9.21
N THR A 154 2.22 9.57 -8.50
CA THR A 154 0.80 9.28 -8.73
C THR A 154 -0.07 10.33 -8.05
N VAL A 155 -0.79 11.12 -8.84
CA VAL A 155 -1.75 12.12 -8.37
C VAL A 155 -3.18 11.66 -8.65
N ILE A 156 -4.08 11.99 -7.74
CA ILE A 156 -5.49 11.66 -7.85
C ILE A 156 -6.23 12.83 -8.50
N ARG A 157 -6.79 12.62 -9.70
CA ARG A 157 -7.74 13.56 -10.32
C ARG A 157 -9.16 13.06 -10.07
N ALA A 158 -10.01 13.92 -9.52
CA ALA A 158 -11.42 13.66 -9.32
C ALA A 158 -12.29 14.51 -10.27
N SER A 159 -13.40 13.94 -10.75
CA SER A 159 -14.43 14.60 -11.55
C SER A 159 -15.15 15.70 -10.74
N GLU A 160 -15.51 16.80 -11.41
CA GLU A 160 -15.94 18.10 -10.85
C GLU A 160 -16.96 18.03 -9.70
N LEU A 161 -17.94 17.11 -9.73
CA LEU A 161 -19.06 17.09 -8.77
C LEU A 161 -18.69 16.74 -7.31
N LYS A 162 -17.52 16.12 -7.04
CA LYS A 162 -17.04 15.80 -5.68
C LYS A 162 -15.58 16.16 -5.43
N LYS A 163 -15.04 17.05 -6.27
CA LYS A 163 -13.65 17.52 -6.23
C LYS A 163 -13.31 18.14 -4.87
N HIS A 164 -14.24 18.90 -4.29
CA HIS A 164 -14.03 19.59 -3.01
C HIS A 164 -13.85 18.63 -1.82
N LEU A 165 -14.70 17.60 -1.71
CA LEU A 165 -14.59 16.60 -0.63
C LEU A 165 -13.28 15.80 -0.75
N LEU A 166 -12.92 15.38 -1.96
CA LEU A 166 -11.71 14.60 -2.21
C LEU A 166 -10.45 15.45 -2.01
N ASP A 167 -10.48 16.73 -2.38
CA ASP A 167 -9.36 17.64 -2.13
C ASP A 167 -9.24 17.99 -0.65
N LEU A 168 -10.36 18.09 0.09
CA LEU A 168 -10.36 18.31 1.53
C LEU A 168 -9.82 17.08 2.28
N LEU A 169 -10.24 15.87 1.90
CA LEU A 169 -9.67 14.62 2.42
C LEU A 169 -8.19 14.46 2.05
N ARG A 170 -7.79 14.88 0.85
CA ARG A 170 -6.38 14.89 0.42
C ARG A 170 -5.56 15.88 1.23
N ARG A 171 -6.05 17.10 1.46
CA ARG A 171 -5.41 18.10 2.30
C ARG A 171 -5.28 17.58 3.73
N LEU A 172 -6.34 17.00 4.28
CA LEU A 172 -6.31 16.36 5.60
C LEU A 172 -5.26 15.23 5.65
N TYR A 173 -5.20 14.38 4.61
CA TYR A 173 -4.19 13.34 4.50
C TYR A 173 -2.77 13.91 4.40
N ILE A 174 -2.51 14.92 3.57
CA ILE A 174 -1.20 15.54 3.45
C ILE A 174 -0.80 16.19 4.77
N VAL A 175 -1.72 16.88 5.43
CA VAL A 175 -1.50 17.45 6.76
C VAL A 175 -1.14 16.32 7.73
N VAL A 176 -1.92 15.26 7.84
CA VAL A 176 -1.65 14.15 8.77
C VAL A 176 -0.35 13.40 8.44
N ALA A 177 -0.11 13.09 7.16
CA ALA A 177 1.05 12.31 6.72
C ALA A 177 2.34 13.12 6.81
N PHE A 178 2.32 14.40 6.39
CA PHE A 178 3.48 15.26 6.23
C PHE A 178 3.58 16.40 7.27
N HIS A 179 2.75 16.47 8.32
CA HIS A 179 3.03 17.34 9.47
C HIS A 179 4.35 16.88 10.10
N ARG A 180 5.46 17.48 9.67
CA ARG A 180 6.74 17.43 10.36
C ARG A 180 6.70 18.56 11.39
N ARG A 181 6.41 18.21 12.64
CA ARG A 181 7.11 18.86 13.75
C ARG A 181 8.26 17.95 14.11
#